data_AF-A0A1V6S4B5-F1
#
_entry.id   AF-A0A1V6S4B5-F1
#
_cell.length_a   1.000
_cell.length_b   1.000
_cell.length_c   1.000
_cell.angle_alpha   90.00
_cell.angle_beta   90.00
_cell.angle_gamma   90.00
#
_symmetry.space_group_name_H-M   'P 1'
#
loop_
_entity.id
_entity.type
_entity.pdbx_description
1 polymer ?
#
loop_
_entity_poly.entity_id
_entity_poly.type
_entity_poly.pdbx_seq_one_letter_code
_entity_poly.pdbx_strand_id
1 'polypeptide(L)'
;MLPLLHYMLAYAMLYLQGATALPQGITPSEVSSVTSATPTGNFVMENERTCEFDTMSDFFDYTNRNGLNITVEVQNCQNLCLLTYGVGNPDLSGIGMMYAYSIQTGLTILVGPVYRIVYLTLAPVSAFVRDIKDVQTNFFSSNGFFVGSSAIATLANLSQSPSTFEIAEMQAMAFLQVNSILVTFFCLVVAQPMSRWAARVLLYFAVFVLVIVALGKSNLDGDSKENWRLASDGCAHSSTDYSVINPIPYPSWTVAIFAVAGTFAFWLQSLKEKFQADKLHRSLFRFLMLFWVLLTGLLTAGMVVGLTMMWRQRRHLRSLARDQFEDDQWGFGQIAALTIWAPIPVELLYILNDLAQRKSERWNRLNQTISVFFSPKSLQEDQATSSSNLQPEIVELRSKGTDLERRV
;
A
#
# COMPACT_ATOMS: atom_id res chain seq x y z
N MET A 1 -9.41 -10.17 26.80
CA MET A 1 -9.07 -8.77 26.48
C MET A 1 -7.68 -8.38 27.01
N LEU A 2 -7.29 -8.80 28.22
CA LEU A 2 -5.92 -8.63 28.74
C LEU A 2 -4.77 -9.15 27.82
N PRO A 3 -4.87 -10.35 27.19
CA PRO A 3 -3.76 -10.84 26.36
C PRO A 3 -3.59 -10.07 25.05
N LEU A 4 -4.68 -9.51 24.49
CA LEU A 4 -4.62 -8.69 23.27
C LEU A 4 -4.02 -7.31 23.56
N LEU A 5 -4.32 -6.74 24.73
CA LEU A 5 -3.72 -5.48 25.19
C LEU A 5 -2.21 -5.64 25.40
N HIS A 6 -1.77 -6.73 26.04
CA HIS A 6 -0.34 -7.01 26.20
C HIS A 6 0.37 -7.27 24.87
N TYR A 7 -0.30 -7.90 23.89
CA TYR A 7 0.26 -8.09 22.56
C TYR A 7 0.39 -6.76 21.80
N MET A 8 -0.62 -5.89 21.85
CA MET A 8 -0.57 -4.56 21.23
C MET A 8 0.44 -3.64 21.91
N LEU A 9 0.59 -3.72 23.24
CA LEU A 9 1.54 -2.92 24.01
C LEU A 9 2.98 -3.40 23.80
N ALA A 10 3.21 -4.73 23.69
CA ALA A 10 4.48 -5.29 23.30
C ALA A 10 4.86 -4.91 21.86
N TYR A 11 3.89 -4.93 20.93
CA TYR A 11 4.10 -4.53 19.54
C TYR A 11 4.40 -3.03 19.40
N ALA A 12 3.72 -2.17 20.17
CA ALA A 12 3.98 -0.74 20.22
C ALA A 12 5.34 -0.42 20.85
N MET A 13 5.76 -1.16 21.90
CA MET A 13 7.07 -0.99 22.53
C MET A 13 8.22 -1.47 21.63
N LEU A 14 8.01 -2.55 20.86
CA LEU A 14 8.95 -3.00 19.82
C LEU A 14 9.13 -1.95 18.71
N TYR A 15 8.05 -1.27 18.32
CA TYR A 15 8.10 -0.17 17.36
C TYR A 15 8.80 1.08 17.91
N LEU A 16 8.64 1.39 19.21
CA LEU A 16 9.29 2.53 19.84
C LEU A 16 10.81 2.32 20.03
N GLN A 17 11.24 1.08 20.28
CA GLN A 17 12.68 0.76 20.42
C GLN A 17 13.43 0.81 19.08
N GLY A 18 12.74 0.68 17.94
CA GLY A 18 13.34 0.89 16.61
C GLY A 18 13.49 2.36 16.21
N ALA A 19 12.82 3.29 16.90
CA ALA A 19 12.78 4.71 16.53
C ALA A 19 13.82 5.57 17.25
N THR A 20 14.60 5.03 18.20
CA THR A 20 15.60 5.78 18.97
C THR A 20 17.03 5.71 18.42
N ALA A 21 17.26 5.05 17.29
CA ALA A 21 18.54 5.09 16.58
C ALA A 21 18.56 6.25 15.56
N LEU A 22 18.60 7.50 16.06
CA LEU A 22 18.97 8.65 15.23
C LEU A 22 20.48 8.58 14.92
N PRO A 23 20.92 8.72 13.66
CA PRO A 23 22.33 8.87 13.36
C PRO A 23 22.80 10.26 13.84
N GLN A 24 23.85 10.27 14.67
CA GLN A 24 24.59 11.48 15.00
C GLN A 24 25.22 12.05 13.72
N GLY A 25 25.09 13.36 13.51
CA GLY A 25 25.57 14.07 12.34
C GLY A 25 27.07 13.90 12.12
N ILE A 26 27.44 13.48 10.93
CA ILE A 26 28.82 13.41 10.46
C ILE A 26 29.19 14.78 9.89
N THR A 27 30.28 15.33 10.41
CA THR A 27 30.90 16.59 9.99
C THR A 27 31.49 16.43 8.58
N PRO A 28 31.31 17.41 7.67
CA PRO A 28 31.85 17.31 6.32
C PRO A 28 33.37 17.36 6.37
N SER A 29 34.02 16.31 5.86
CA SER A 29 35.47 16.26 5.70
C SER A 29 35.88 17.01 4.44
N GLU A 30 36.82 17.92 4.62
CA GLU A 30 37.44 18.80 3.65
C GLU A 30 38.24 17.96 2.62
N VAL A 31 37.81 17.99 1.36
CA VAL A 31 38.48 17.28 0.26
C VAL A 31 39.80 17.99 -0.06
N SER A 32 40.90 17.37 0.35
CA SER A 32 42.25 17.77 -0.05
C SER A 32 42.50 17.32 -1.50
N SER A 33 42.81 18.29 -2.36
CA SER A 33 43.29 18.08 -3.72
C SER A 33 44.71 17.49 -3.71
N VAL A 34 44.87 16.29 -4.25
CA VAL A 34 46.18 15.67 -4.48
C VAL A 34 46.45 15.60 -5.97
N THR A 35 47.49 16.32 -6.38
CA THR A 35 48.08 16.35 -7.73
C THR A 35 49.12 15.24 -7.86
N SER A 36 48.98 14.36 -8.86
CA SER A 36 50.04 13.50 -9.44
C SER A 36 49.44 12.67 -10.58
N ALA A 37 50.10 12.28 -11.67
CA ALA A 37 51.40 12.56 -12.26
C ALA A 37 51.29 12.14 -13.74
N THR A 38 52.02 12.80 -14.62
CA THR A 38 52.07 12.52 -16.06
C THR A 38 52.75 11.18 -16.37
N PRO A 39 52.15 10.28 -17.17
CA PRO A 39 52.87 9.24 -17.89
C PRO A 39 53.01 9.61 -19.37
N THR A 40 54.25 9.69 -19.84
CA THR A 40 54.62 9.83 -21.25
C THR A 40 54.65 8.44 -21.89
N GLY A 41 53.85 8.21 -22.95
CA GLY A 41 53.97 6.98 -23.73
C GLY A 41 52.91 6.77 -24.82
N ASN A 42 53.30 7.12 -26.05
CA ASN A 42 52.76 6.66 -27.35
C ASN A 42 51.33 7.02 -27.74
N PHE A 43 51.23 8.16 -28.44
CA PHE A 43 50.10 8.62 -29.23
C PHE A 43 49.76 7.65 -30.38
N VAL A 44 48.84 6.73 -30.11
CA VAL A 44 47.70 6.56 -31.02
C VAL A 44 46.87 7.83 -30.87
N MET A 45 46.30 8.38 -31.95
CA MET A 45 45.40 9.54 -31.82
C MET A 45 44.23 9.20 -30.88
N GLU A 46 44.39 9.54 -29.59
CA GLU A 46 43.32 9.83 -28.65
C GLU A 46 42.56 11.03 -29.22
N ASN A 47 41.64 10.77 -30.14
CA ASN A 47 40.47 11.63 -30.22
C ASN A 47 39.91 11.71 -28.80
N GLU A 48 39.80 12.92 -28.26
CA GLU A 48 39.25 13.21 -26.93
C GLU A 48 38.13 12.24 -26.59
N ARG A 49 38.44 11.27 -25.72
CA ARG A 49 37.45 10.28 -25.28
C ARG A 49 36.53 11.02 -24.31
N THR A 50 35.45 11.58 -24.83
CA THR A 50 34.51 12.38 -24.05
C THR A 50 33.69 11.46 -23.15
N CYS A 51 34.03 11.37 -21.86
CA CYS A 51 33.20 10.73 -20.83
C CYS A 51 32.01 11.61 -20.38
N GLU A 52 31.65 12.60 -21.19
CA GLU A 52 30.57 13.55 -20.91
C GLU A 52 29.30 13.08 -21.62
N PHE A 53 28.43 12.44 -20.85
CA PHE A 53 27.10 12.04 -21.29
C PHE A 53 26.08 12.58 -20.28
N ASP A 54 25.02 13.21 -20.78
CA ASP A 54 23.93 13.73 -19.94
C ASP A 54 22.92 12.63 -19.58
N THR A 55 22.74 11.64 -20.47
CA THR A 55 21.84 10.51 -20.27
C THR A 55 22.49 9.19 -20.68
N MET A 56 22.02 8.08 -20.09
CA MET A 56 22.53 6.77 -20.53
C MET A 56 22.03 6.39 -21.92
N SER A 57 20.86 6.85 -22.37
CA SER A 57 20.42 6.55 -23.73
C SER A 57 21.41 7.08 -24.75
N ASP A 58 21.96 8.27 -24.51
CA ASP A 58 22.97 8.86 -25.40
C ASP A 58 24.26 8.04 -25.40
N PHE A 59 24.67 7.53 -24.23
CA PHE A 59 25.81 6.62 -24.11
C PHE A 59 25.59 5.30 -24.84
N PHE A 60 24.40 4.68 -24.71
CA PHE A 60 24.09 3.44 -25.41
C PHE A 60 23.99 3.63 -26.92
N ASP A 61 23.41 4.73 -27.38
CA ASP A 61 23.37 5.07 -28.80
C ASP A 61 24.78 5.29 -29.36
N TYR A 62 25.64 5.98 -28.60
CA TYR A 62 27.04 6.20 -28.98
C TYR A 62 27.82 4.89 -29.07
N THR A 63 27.74 4.04 -28.05
CA THR A 63 28.46 2.76 -28.03
C THR A 63 27.98 1.81 -29.13
N ASN A 64 26.67 1.73 -29.35
CA ASN A 64 26.10 0.92 -30.43
C ASN A 64 26.51 1.40 -31.82
N ARG A 65 26.49 2.72 -32.06
CA ARG A 65 26.92 3.30 -33.36
C ARG A 65 28.39 3.07 -33.64
N ASN A 66 29.24 3.05 -32.61
CA ASN A 66 30.68 2.90 -32.74
C ASN A 66 31.19 1.47 -32.51
N GLY A 67 30.31 0.51 -32.20
CA GLY A 67 30.68 -0.87 -31.91
C GLY A 67 31.59 -1.04 -30.69
N LEU A 68 31.42 -0.16 -29.68
CA LEU A 68 32.23 -0.16 -28.46
C LEU A 68 31.72 -1.18 -27.44
N ASN A 69 32.63 -1.71 -26.62
CA ASN A 69 32.25 -2.59 -25.51
C ASN A 69 31.76 -1.75 -24.32
N ILE A 70 30.45 -1.78 -24.07
CA ILE A 70 29.77 -1.02 -23.00
C ILE A 70 30.49 -1.19 -21.65
N THR A 71 30.80 -2.41 -21.25
CA THR A 71 31.43 -2.70 -19.96
C THR A 71 32.79 -2.03 -19.82
N VAL A 72 33.59 -2.02 -20.89
CA VAL A 72 34.93 -1.40 -20.90
C VAL A 72 34.84 0.12 -20.84
N GLU A 73 33.89 0.73 -21.56
CA GLU A 73 33.72 2.19 -21.53
C GLU A 73 33.24 2.68 -20.17
N VAL A 74 32.30 1.96 -19.54
CA VAL A 74 31.84 2.31 -18.18
C VAL A 74 32.96 2.18 -17.15
N GLN A 75 33.84 1.18 -17.28
CA GLN A 75 35.02 1.05 -16.41
C GLN A 75 35.99 2.24 -16.53
N ASN A 76 36.11 2.82 -17.72
CA ASN A 76 37.01 3.93 -17.97
C ASN A 76 36.41 5.29 -17.55
N CYS A 77 35.09 5.43 -17.55
CA CYS A 77 34.40 6.69 -17.26
C CYS A 77 33.59 6.62 -15.95
N GLN A 78 34.16 7.12 -14.85
CA GLN A 78 33.51 7.07 -13.53
C GLN A 78 32.13 7.77 -13.47
N ASN A 79 31.93 8.83 -14.27
CA ASN A 79 30.64 9.53 -14.35
C ASN A 79 29.50 8.63 -14.85
N LEU A 80 29.79 7.65 -15.71
CA LEU A 80 28.78 6.71 -16.20
C LEU A 80 28.22 5.83 -15.08
N CYS A 81 28.99 5.58 -14.02
CA CYS A 81 28.48 4.86 -12.86
C CYS A 81 27.49 5.69 -12.05
N LEU A 82 27.69 7.00 -11.96
CA LEU A 82 26.72 7.90 -11.36
C LEU A 82 25.44 7.97 -12.20
N LEU A 83 25.55 8.01 -13.54
CA LEU A 83 24.37 7.94 -14.41
C LEU A 83 23.64 6.59 -14.32
N THR A 84 24.36 5.48 -14.08
CA THR A 84 23.78 4.14 -13.99
C THR A 84 22.99 3.95 -12.69
N TYR A 85 23.60 4.30 -11.55
CA TYR A 85 23.01 4.03 -10.23
C TYR A 85 22.24 5.20 -9.64
N GLY A 86 22.54 6.43 -10.06
CA GLY A 86 22.03 7.63 -9.43
C GLY A 86 22.50 7.78 -7.97
N VAL A 87 21.93 8.77 -7.30
CA VAL A 87 22.13 9.03 -5.86
C VAL A 87 20.94 8.56 -5.00
N GLY A 88 19.92 7.99 -5.65
CA GLY A 88 18.62 7.68 -5.06
C GLY A 88 17.59 8.78 -5.29
N ASN A 89 16.34 8.50 -4.97
CA ASN A 89 15.26 9.48 -4.98
C ASN A 89 14.50 9.41 -3.64
N PRO A 90 14.77 10.32 -2.68
CA PRO A 90 14.19 10.26 -1.36
C PRO A 90 12.65 10.40 -1.35
N ASP A 91 12.03 10.88 -2.41
CA ASP A 91 10.56 10.99 -2.51
C ASP A 91 9.88 9.69 -2.99
N LEU A 92 10.63 8.79 -3.64
CA LEU A 92 10.12 7.54 -4.19
C LEU A 92 10.67 6.31 -3.45
N SER A 93 11.98 6.27 -3.21
CA SER A 93 12.70 5.15 -2.61
C SER A 93 13.21 5.45 -1.20
N GLY A 94 13.00 6.68 -0.71
CA GLY A 94 13.42 7.15 0.62
C GLY A 94 12.93 6.30 1.80
N ILE A 95 13.60 6.41 2.95
CA ILE A 95 13.42 5.48 4.07
C ILE A 95 11.98 5.48 4.60
N GLY A 96 11.37 6.67 4.72
CA GLY A 96 9.98 6.79 5.15
C GLY A 96 8.99 6.27 4.09
N MET A 97 9.31 6.39 2.79
CA MET A 97 8.51 5.77 1.73
C MET A 97 8.54 4.25 1.82
N MET A 98 9.71 3.66 2.08
CA MET A 98 9.83 2.21 2.28
C MET A 98 8.99 1.70 3.45
N TYR A 99 8.94 2.46 4.55
CA TYR A 99 8.02 2.16 5.65
C TYR A 99 6.55 2.33 5.23
N ALA A 100 6.20 3.37 4.46
CA ALA A 100 4.85 3.57 3.96
C ALA A 100 4.40 2.40 3.05
N TYR A 101 5.24 1.90 2.14
CA TYR A 101 4.95 0.70 1.33
C TYR A 101 4.82 -0.57 2.17
N SER A 102 5.61 -0.68 3.25
CA SER A 102 5.53 -1.81 4.18
C SER A 102 4.21 -1.80 4.95
N ILE A 103 3.80 -0.61 5.44
CA ILE A 103 2.50 -0.40 6.11
C ILE A 103 1.36 -0.66 5.11
N GLN A 104 1.44 -0.12 3.90
CA GLN A 104 0.47 -0.37 2.83
C GLN A 104 0.31 -1.87 2.62
N THR A 105 1.41 -2.61 2.42
CA THR A 105 1.38 -4.06 2.16
C THR A 105 0.75 -4.82 3.33
N GLY A 106 1.16 -4.52 4.57
CA GLY A 106 0.58 -5.14 5.76
C GLY A 106 -0.92 -4.88 5.90
N LEU A 107 -1.35 -3.63 5.67
CA LEU A 107 -2.76 -3.25 5.73
C LEU A 107 -3.57 -3.85 4.58
N THR A 108 -3.05 -3.91 3.35
CA THR A 108 -3.72 -4.58 2.22
C THR A 108 -3.99 -6.04 2.55
N ILE A 109 -3.06 -6.75 3.19
CA ILE A 109 -3.22 -8.16 3.60
C ILE A 109 -4.26 -8.28 4.73
N LEU A 110 -4.15 -7.46 5.77
CA LEU A 110 -5.03 -7.53 6.94
C LEU A 110 -6.48 -7.13 6.61
N VAL A 111 -6.65 -6.02 5.91
CA VAL A 111 -7.94 -5.40 5.60
C VAL A 111 -8.55 -5.93 4.30
N GLY A 112 -7.75 -6.58 3.46
CA GLY A 112 -8.19 -7.29 2.25
C GLY A 112 -8.55 -8.76 2.56
N PRO A 113 -7.67 -9.73 2.22
CA PRO A 113 -8.02 -11.15 2.26
C PRO A 113 -8.33 -11.66 3.67
N VAL A 114 -7.58 -11.24 4.69
CA VAL A 114 -7.81 -11.69 6.07
C VAL A 114 -9.18 -11.22 6.56
N TYR A 115 -9.45 -9.92 6.46
CA TYR A 115 -10.76 -9.37 6.82
C TYR A 115 -11.90 -10.01 6.03
N ARG A 116 -11.73 -10.24 4.72
CA ARG A 116 -12.76 -10.89 3.89
C ARG A 116 -13.09 -12.31 4.39
N ILE A 117 -12.09 -13.11 4.75
CA ILE A 117 -12.28 -14.45 5.32
C ILE A 117 -13.00 -14.37 6.67
N VAL A 118 -12.55 -13.46 7.55
CA VAL A 118 -13.16 -13.23 8.87
C VAL A 118 -14.61 -12.76 8.72
N TYR A 119 -14.90 -11.89 7.76
CA TYR A 119 -16.24 -11.41 7.46
C TYR A 119 -17.16 -12.56 7.02
N LEU A 120 -16.73 -13.37 6.05
CA LEU A 120 -17.53 -14.49 5.56
C LEU A 120 -17.82 -15.56 6.63
N THR A 121 -16.93 -15.72 7.61
CA THR A 121 -17.05 -16.74 8.67
C THR A 121 -17.75 -16.24 9.92
N LEU A 122 -17.49 -15.00 10.35
CA LEU A 122 -17.90 -14.48 11.66
C LEU A 122 -18.91 -13.32 11.62
N ALA A 123 -19.14 -12.68 10.45
CA ALA A 123 -20.10 -11.55 10.36
C ALA A 123 -21.54 -11.88 10.82
N PRO A 124 -22.07 -13.10 10.67
CA PRO A 124 -23.41 -13.42 11.19
C PRO A 124 -23.51 -13.35 12.72
N VAL A 125 -22.38 -13.54 13.42
CA VAL A 125 -22.34 -13.69 14.88
C VAL A 125 -21.75 -12.44 15.57
N SER A 126 -20.86 -11.72 14.90
CA SER A 126 -20.09 -10.62 15.49
C SER A 126 -20.44 -9.27 14.89
N ALA A 127 -21.00 -8.37 15.71
CA ALA A 127 -21.21 -6.97 15.32
C ALA A 127 -19.88 -6.27 15.00
N PHE A 128 -18.84 -6.51 15.79
CA PHE A 128 -17.50 -5.95 15.58
C PHE A 128 -16.96 -6.21 14.17
N VAL A 129 -17.09 -7.45 13.67
CA VAL A 129 -16.60 -7.82 12.34
C VAL A 129 -17.34 -7.06 11.24
N ARG A 130 -18.62 -6.73 11.45
CA ARG A 130 -19.39 -5.90 10.51
C ARG A 130 -18.94 -4.45 10.57
N ASP A 131 -18.57 -3.94 11.74
CA ASP A 131 -18.17 -2.55 11.94
C ASP A 131 -16.76 -2.28 11.34
N ILE A 132 -15.88 -3.29 11.25
CA ILE A 132 -14.58 -3.19 10.55
C ILE A 132 -14.71 -2.80 9.06
N LYS A 133 -15.91 -2.89 8.46
CA LYS A 133 -16.16 -2.41 7.09
C LYS A 133 -15.80 -0.93 6.90
N ASP A 134 -15.92 -0.14 7.97
CA ASP A 134 -15.64 1.30 7.95
C ASP A 134 -14.12 1.54 7.91
N VAL A 135 -13.36 0.71 8.64
CA VAL A 135 -11.90 0.63 8.51
C VAL A 135 -11.48 0.24 7.09
N GLN A 136 -12.12 -0.77 6.49
CA GLN A 136 -11.84 -1.17 5.10
C GLN A 136 -12.13 -0.04 4.12
N THR A 137 -13.20 0.71 4.36
CA THR A 137 -13.57 1.87 3.54
C THR A 137 -12.54 3.00 3.64
N ASN A 138 -12.08 3.34 4.85
CA ASN A 138 -11.07 4.37 5.06
C ASN A 138 -9.72 3.94 4.46
N PHE A 139 -9.33 2.68 4.65
CA PHE A 139 -8.15 2.10 4.00
C PHE A 139 -8.24 2.21 2.47
N PHE A 140 -9.39 1.91 1.87
CA PHE A 140 -9.59 2.01 0.43
C PHE A 140 -9.32 3.44 -0.08
N SER A 141 -9.84 4.45 0.61
CA SER A 141 -9.61 5.84 0.24
C SER A 141 -8.14 6.24 0.40
N SER A 142 -7.52 5.97 1.56
CA SER A 142 -6.10 6.26 1.81
C SER A 142 -5.18 5.56 0.80
N ASN A 143 -5.44 4.28 0.52
CA ASN A 143 -4.66 3.50 -0.44
C ASN A 143 -4.78 4.08 -1.86
N GLY A 144 -5.99 4.46 -2.29
CA GLY A 144 -6.19 5.09 -3.61
C GLY A 144 -5.41 6.40 -3.75
N PHE A 145 -5.41 7.25 -2.72
CA PHE A 145 -4.63 8.48 -2.72
C PHE A 145 -3.12 8.22 -2.72
N PHE A 146 -2.65 7.30 -1.88
CA PHE A 146 -1.23 6.93 -1.82
C PHE A 146 -0.72 6.36 -3.14
N VAL A 147 -1.48 5.44 -3.73
CA VAL A 147 -1.14 4.85 -5.02
C VAL A 147 -1.16 5.92 -6.12
N GLY A 148 -2.19 6.77 -6.14
CA GLY A 148 -2.31 7.85 -7.11
C GLY A 148 -1.16 8.85 -7.04
N SER A 149 -0.78 9.30 -5.84
CA SER A 149 0.34 10.21 -5.65
C SER A 149 1.67 9.57 -6.06
N SER A 150 1.90 8.30 -5.70
CA SER A 150 3.12 7.58 -6.11
C SER A 150 3.22 7.41 -7.63
N ALA A 151 2.10 7.14 -8.31
CA ALA A 151 2.06 7.02 -9.76
C ALA A 151 2.35 8.37 -10.46
N ILE A 152 1.80 9.47 -9.94
CA ILE A 152 2.08 10.81 -10.47
C ILE A 152 3.54 11.17 -10.26
N ALA A 153 4.09 10.94 -9.06
CA ALA A 153 5.49 11.19 -8.76
C ALA A 153 6.42 10.37 -9.66
N THR A 154 6.09 9.10 -9.90
CA THR A 154 6.79 8.24 -10.86
C THR A 154 6.78 8.83 -12.27
N LEU A 155 5.62 9.26 -12.77
CA LEU A 155 5.51 9.85 -14.10
C LEU A 155 6.25 11.18 -14.23
N ALA A 156 6.27 11.99 -13.17
CA ALA A 156 7.03 13.22 -13.11
C ALA A 156 8.54 12.92 -13.14
N ASN A 157 9.02 11.96 -12.33
CA ASN A 157 10.44 11.62 -12.33
C ASN A 157 10.88 11.01 -13.66
N LEU A 158 10.06 10.16 -14.28
CA LEU A 158 10.33 9.61 -15.63
C LEU A 158 10.47 10.70 -16.70
N SER A 159 9.86 11.87 -16.52
CA SER A 159 10.02 12.99 -17.46
C SER A 159 11.35 13.73 -17.32
N GLN A 160 12.10 13.48 -16.24
CA GLN A 160 13.38 14.11 -15.93
C GLN A 160 14.58 13.24 -16.29
N SER A 161 14.38 12.19 -17.11
CA SER A 161 15.42 11.23 -17.51
C SER A 161 16.20 10.64 -16.32
N PRO A 162 15.51 9.93 -15.41
CA PRO A 162 16.11 9.43 -14.18
C PRO A 162 17.15 8.34 -14.46
N SER A 163 18.00 8.06 -13.47
CA SER A 163 18.96 6.96 -13.54
C SER A 163 18.26 5.62 -13.76
N THR A 164 18.96 4.65 -14.34
CA THR A 164 18.43 3.28 -14.57
C THR A 164 17.86 2.66 -13.33
N PHE A 165 18.61 2.84 -12.25
CA PHE A 165 18.31 2.19 -11.01
C PHE A 165 17.00 2.75 -10.44
N GLU A 166 16.82 4.08 -10.50
CA GLU A 166 15.55 4.71 -10.17
C GLU A 166 14.41 4.20 -11.05
N ILE A 167 14.63 3.97 -12.35
CA ILE A 167 13.62 3.34 -13.23
C ILE A 167 13.25 1.94 -12.75
N ALA A 168 14.24 1.13 -12.36
CA ALA A 168 14.01 -0.22 -11.85
C ALA A 168 13.25 -0.22 -10.51
N GLU A 169 13.51 0.76 -9.63
CA GLU A 169 12.74 0.95 -8.39
C GLU A 169 11.32 1.42 -8.67
N MET A 170 11.12 2.35 -9.60
CA MET A 170 9.80 2.77 -10.07
C MET A 170 9.00 1.60 -10.64
N GLN A 171 9.65 0.70 -11.37
CA GLN A 171 9.02 -0.51 -11.90
C GLN A 171 8.56 -1.43 -10.76
N ALA A 172 9.43 -1.69 -9.77
CA ALA A 172 9.10 -2.51 -8.61
C ALA A 172 7.97 -1.89 -7.76
N MET A 173 8.01 -0.57 -7.58
CA MET A 173 6.96 0.21 -6.94
C MET A 173 5.64 0.08 -7.69
N ALA A 174 5.62 0.36 -9.01
CA ALA A 174 4.41 0.28 -9.82
C ALA A 174 3.82 -1.13 -9.80
N PHE A 175 4.67 -2.17 -9.82
CA PHE A 175 4.25 -3.56 -9.64
C PHE A 175 3.57 -3.78 -8.27
N LEU A 176 4.17 -3.31 -7.18
CA LEU A 176 3.54 -3.37 -5.85
C LEU A 176 2.19 -2.63 -5.82
N GLN A 177 2.11 -1.45 -6.44
CA GLN A 177 0.90 -0.63 -6.49
C GLN A 177 -0.24 -1.29 -7.28
N VAL A 178 0.06 -1.87 -8.46
CA VAL A 178 -0.91 -2.64 -9.25
C VAL A 178 -1.51 -3.77 -8.41
N ASN A 179 -0.65 -4.58 -7.79
CA ASN A 179 -1.11 -5.72 -7.00
C ASN A 179 -1.93 -5.25 -5.78
N SER A 180 -1.52 -4.16 -5.14
CA SER A 180 -2.26 -3.52 -4.04
C SER A 180 -3.68 -3.14 -4.44
N ILE A 181 -3.84 -2.45 -5.57
CA ILE A 181 -5.16 -2.06 -6.09
C ILE A 181 -6.02 -3.29 -6.37
N LEU A 182 -5.48 -4.29 -7.06
CA LEU A 182 -6.24 -5.46 -7.47
C LEU A 182 -6.67 -6.30 -6.25
N VAL A 183 -5.78 -6.56 -5.29
CA VAL A 183 -6.12 -7.28 -4.05
C VAL A 183 -7.21 -6.53 -3.30
N THR A 184 -7.07 -5.21 -3.18
CA THR A 184 -8.04 -4.39 -2.46
C THR A 184 -9.40 -4.41 -3.15
N PHE A 185 -9.44 -4.26 -4.48
CA PHE A 185 -10.67 -4.30 -5.27
C PHE A 185 -11.37 -5.66 -5.15
N PHE A 186 -10.63 -6.76 -5.26
CA PHE A 186 -11.19 -8.10 -5.15
C PHE A 186 -11.74 -8.39 -3.76
N CYS A 187 -11.05 -7.94 -2.71
CA CYS A 187 -11.45 -8.20 -1.32
C CYS A 187 -12.55 -7.27 -0.79
N LEU A 188 -13.03 -6.32 -1.60
CA LEU A 188 -14.00 -5.32 -1.16
C LEU A 188 -15.32 -5.96 -0.71
N VAL A 189 -15.73 -5.70 0.53
CA VAL A 189 -17.03 -6.12 1.04
C VAL A 189 -18.09 -5.12 0.55
N VAL A 190 -18.82 -5.49 -0.50
CA VAL A 190 -19.87 -4.65 -1.12
C VAL A 190 -21.04 -4.46 -0.17
N ALA A 191 -21.10 -3.32 0.52
CA ALA A 191 -22.27 -2.88 1.28
C ALA A 191 -22.43 -1.35 1.25
N GLN A 192 -22.04 -0.70 0.15
CA GLN A 192 -22.08 0.75 -0.01
C GLN A 192 -23.28 1.18 -0.87
N PRO A 193 -23.92 2.34 -0.59
CA PRO A 193 -24.96 2.90 -1.44
C PRO A 193 -24.39 3.26 -2.83
N MET A 194 -25.17 3.00 -3.89
CA MET A 194 -24.75 3.06 -5.29
C MET A 194 -24.10 4.39 -5.71
N SER A 195 -24.54 5.53 -5.15
CA SER A 195 -24.04 6.86 -5.54
C SER A 195 -22.57 7.10 -5.18
N ARG A 196 -22.14 6.67 -3.98
CA ARG A 196 -20.74 6.81 -3.53
C ARG A 196 -19.83 5.73 -4.13
N TRP A 197 -20.41 4.59 -4.50
CA TRP A 197 -19.69 3.49 -5.12
C TRP A 197 -19.15 3.89 -6.50
N ALA A 198 -19.96 4.53 -7.35
CA ALA A 198 -19.55 4.94 -8.68
C ALA A 198 -18.33 5.89 -8.66
N ALA A 199 -18.33 6.89 -7.78
CA ALA A 199 -17.21 7.83 -7.66
C ALA A 199 -15.91 7.14 -7.22
N ARG A 200 -15.98 6.17 -6.30
CA ARG A 200 -14.82 5.39 -5.85
C ARG A 200 -14.29 4.47 -6.93
N VAL A 201 -15.19 3.79 -7.66
CA VAL A 201 -14.80 2.95 -8.79
C VAL A 201 -14.13 3.78 -9.88
N LEU A 202 -14.67 4.97 -10.18
CA LEU A 202 -14.06 5.89 -11.15
C LEU A 202 -12.67 6.34 -10.70
N LEU A 203 -12.50 6.74 -9.43
CA LEU A 203 -11.20 7.09 -8.87
C LEU A 203 -10.21 5.93 -9.00
N TYR A 204 -10.62 4.72 -8.64
CA TYR A 204 -9.79 3.53 -8.73
C TYR A 204 -9.42 3.17 -10.15
N PHE A 205 -10.35 3.30 -11.08
CA PHE A 205 -10.08 3.12 -12.50
C PHE A 205 -9.04 4.13 -12.99
N ALA A 206 -9.20 5.41 -12.65
CA ALA A 206 -8.24 6.44 -13.01
C ALA A 206 -6.85 6.18 -12.43
N VAL A 207 -6.77 5.85 -11.14
CA VAL A 207 -5.51 5.50 -10.47
C VAL A 207 -4.90 4.23 -11.08
N PHE A 208 -5.71 3.21 -11.37
CA PHE A 208 -5.24 1.99 -12.03
C PHE A 208 -4.64 2.30 -13.40
N VAL A 209 -5.31 3.10 -14.23
CA VAL A 209 -4.77 3.54 -15.53
C VAL A 209 -3.44 4.28 -15.36
N LEU A 210 -3.35 5.20 -14.39
CA LEU A 210 -2.10 5.93 -14.11
C LEU A 210 -0.96 4.98 -13.74
N VAL A 211 -1.21 4.00 -12.87
CA VAL A 211 -0.20 3.01 -12.48
C VAL A 211 0.21 2.13 -13.66
N ILE A 212 -0.73 1.71 -14.52
CA ILE A 212 -0.40 0.93 -15.73
C ILE A 212 0.47 1.74 -16.68
N VAL A 213 0.18 3.03 -16.86
CA VAL A 213 1.01 3.92 -17.69
C VAL A 213 2.40 4.09 -17.08
N ALA A 214 2.49 4.29 -15.76
CA ALA A 214 3.76 4.37 -15.03
C ALA A 214 4.58 3.07 -15.16
N LEU A 215 3.93 1.91 -15.01
CA LEU A 215 4.54 0.60 -15.20
C LEU A 215 5.02 0.39 -16.64
N GLY A 216 4.20 0.78 -17.62
CA GLY A 216 4.54 0.65 -19.04
C GLY A 216 5.72 1.53 -19.43
N LYS A 217 5.79 2.76 -18.91
CA LYS A 217 6.90 3.70 -19.17
C LYS A 217 8.19 3.35 -18.41
N SER A 218 8.08 2.72 -17.24
CA SER A 218 9.25 2.24 -16.48
C SER A 218 9.77 0.88 -16.95
N ASN A 219 9.13 0.27 -17.95
CA ASN A 219 9.55 -1.02 -18.45
C ASN A 219 10.82 -0.90 -19.30
N LEU A 220 11.91 -1.49 -18.81
CA LEU A 220 13.17 -1.61 -19.55
C LEU A 220 13.03 -2.72 -20.61
N ASP A 221 12.88 -2.35 -21.88
CA ASP A 221 12.70 -3.32 -22.98
C ASP A 221 14.01 -4.06 -23.34
N GLY A 222 13.91 -5.13 -24.13
CA GLY A 222 14.94 -6.17 -24.34
C GLY A 222 16.37 -5.68 -24.57
N ASP A 223 16.60 -4.82 -25.57
CA ASP A 223 17.95 -4.31 -25.89
C ASP A 223 18.47 -3.36 -24.80
N SER A 224 17.56 -2.59 -24.19
CA SER A 224 17.85 -1.73 -23.05
C SER A 224 18.35 -2.57 -21.88
N LYS A 225 17.64 -3.66 -21.55
CA LYS A 225 17.98 -4.56 -20.43
C LYS A 225 19.38 -5.16 -20.52
N GLU A 226 19.79 -5.62 -21.70
CA GLU A 226 21.13 -6.20 -21.86
C GLU A 226 22.22 -5.13 -21.76
N ASN A 227 22.03 -3.98 -22.40
CA ASN A 227 22.94 -2.84 -22.31
C ASN A 227 23.08 -2.36 -20.85
N TRP A 228 21.98 -2.35 -20.09
CA TRP A 228 22.01 -2.04 -18.66
C TRP A 228 22.80 -3.04 -17.84
N ARG A 229 22.62 -4.33 -18.11
CA ARG A 229 23.38 -5.39 -17.43
C ARG A 229 24.87 -5.17 -17.66
N LEU A 230 25.26 -4.93 -18.91
CA LEU A 230 26.66 -4.68 -19.28
C LEU A 230 27.23 -3.40 -18.65
N ALA A 231 26.43 -2.33 -18.55
CA ALA A 231 26.84 -1.09 -17.88
C ALA A 231 26.98 -1.27 -16.36
N SER A 232 26.01 -1.93 -15.73
CA SER A 232 26.04 -2.28 -14.31
C SER A 232 27.25 -3.13 -13.95
N ASP A 233 27.58 -4.12 -14.80
CA ASP A 233 28.77 -4.97 -14.68
C ASP A 233 30.07 -4.15 -14.88
N GLY A 234 30.06 -3.08 -15.68
CA GLY A 234 31.21 -2.19 -15.84
C GLY A 234 31.54 -1.41 -14.56
N CYS A 235 30.52 -1.00 -13.81
CA CYS A 235 30.70 -0.29 -12.55
C CYS A 235 31.09 -1.20 -11.38
N ALA A 236 30.93 -2.51 -11.55
CA ALA A 236 31.16 -3.52 -10.54
C ALA A 236 32.65 -3.72 -10.22
N HIS A 237 33.25 -2.85 -9.43
CA HIS A 237 34.69 -2.98 -9.11
C HIS A 237 35.05 -4.18 -8.22
N SER A 238 34.08 -4.93 -7.65
CA SER A 238 34.38 -6.12 -6.80
C SER A 238 33.16 -6.97 -6.36
N SER A 239 31.92 -6.55 -6.58
CA SER A 239 30.75 -7.24 -5.99
C SER A 239 30.24 -8.34 -6.91
N THR A 240 29.98 -9.55 -6.40
CA THR A 240 29.33 -10.64 -7.17
C THR A 240 27.80 -10.60 -7.08
N ASP A 241 27.23 -9.56 -6.46
CA ASP A 241 25.81 -9.49 -6.09
C ASP A 241 24.89 -8.85 -7.15
N TYR A 242 25.36 -8.62 -8.38
CA TYR A 242 24.61 -7.89 -9.43
C TYR A 242 23.35 -8.58 -9.97
N SER A 243 23.06 -9.81 -9.54
CA SER A 243 21.76 -10.47 -9.77
C SER A 243 20.56 -9.76 -9.10
N VAL A 244 20.80 -8.67 -8.37
CA VAL A 244 19.77 -7.90 -7.65
C VAL A 244 18.86 -7.11 -8.60
N ILE A 245 19.37 -6.59 -9.71
CA ILE A 245 18.58 -5.79 -10.68
C ILE A 245 18.04 -6.73 -11.77
N ASN A 246 17.21 -7.68 -11.35
CA ASN A 246 16.39 -8.41 -12.30
C ASN A 246 15.09 -7.64 -12.49
N PRO A 247 14.89 -6.93 -13.63
CA PRO A 247 13.62 -6.26 -13.89
C PRO A 247 12.51 -7.32 -13.82
N ILE A 248 11.41 -6.94 -13.18
CA ILE A 248 10.30 -7.85 -12.98
C ILE A 248 9.77 -8.20 -14.38
N PRO A 249 9.70 -9.50 -14.76
CA PRO A 249 9.15 -9.90 -16.05
C PRO A 249 7.63 -9.76 -16.02
N TYR A 250 7.16 -8.53 -15.92
CA TYR A 250 5.75 -8.18 -15.76
C TYR A 250 5.30 -7.35 -16.94
N PRO A 251 5.08 -7.98 -18.10
CA PRO A 251 4.66 -7.23 -19.27
C PRO A 251 3.26 -6.69 -19.03
N SER A 252 3.02 -5.45 -19.42
CA SER A 252 1.78 -4.69 -19.14
C SER A 252 0.49 -5.45 -19.52
N TRP A 253 0.53 -6.29 -20.55
CA TRP A 253 -0.60 -7.12 -20.97
C TRP A 253 -1.04 -8.14 -19.91
N THR A 254 -0.11 -8.70 -19.10
CA THR A 254 -0.47 -9.64 -18.03
C THR A 254 -1.36 -8.98 -16.99
N VAL A 255 -1.09 -7.71 -16.69
CA VAL A 255 -1.87 -6.92 -15.74
C VAL A 255 -3.29 -6.70 -16.25
N ALA A 256 -3.42 -6.37 -17.54
CA ALA A 256 -4.72 -6.20 -18.17
C ALA A 256 -5.55 -7.50 -18.08
N ILE A 257 -4.93 -8.66 -18.33
CA ILE A 257 -5.60 -9.96 -18.21
C ILE A 257 -6.08 -10.20 -16.77
N PHE A 258 -5.21 -9.99 -15.76
CA PHE A 258 -5.60 -10.18 -14.36
C PHE A 258 -6.73 -9.23 -13.93
N ALA A 259 -6.69 -7.98 -14.37
CA ALA A 259 -7.72 -6.99 -14.09
C ALA A 259 -9.07 -7.38 -14.70
N VAL A 260 -9.09 -7.79 -15.98
CA VAL A 260 -10.30 -8.24 -16.66
C VAL A 260 -10.86 -9.51 -16.02
N ALA A 261 -10.01 -10.53 -15.81
CA ALA A 261 -10.40 -11.80 -15.22
C ALA A 261 -10.99 -11.62 -13.81
N GLY A 262 -10.35 -10.80 -12.98
CA GLY A 262 -10.82 -10.58 -11.63
C GLY A 262 -12.04 -9.65 -11.54
N THR A 263 -12.19 -8.69 -12.47
CA THR A 263 -13.43 -7.90 -12.59
C THR A 263 -14.61 -8.80 -12.94
N PHE A 264 -14.43 -9.70 -13.90
CA PHE A 264 -15.46 -10.68 -14.26
C PHE A 264 -15.81 -11.60 -13.07
N ALA A 265 -14.81 -12.10 -12.34
CA ALA A 265 -15.01 -12.91 -11.15
C ALA A 265 -15.77 -12.16 -10.04
N PHE A 266 -15.45 -10.89 -9.81
CA PHE A 266 -16.13 -10.02 -8.86
C PHE A 266 -17.61 -9.80 -9.21
N TRP A 267 -17.91 -9.56 -10.49
CA TRP A 267 -19.28 -9.43 -10.96
C TRP A 267 -20.07 -10.73 -10.80
N LEU A 268 -19.48 -11.88 -11.16
CA LEU A 268 -20.14 -13.17 -10.93
C LEU A 268 -20.41 -13.43 -9.45
N GLN A 269 -19.49 -13.05 -8.56
CA GLN A 269 -19.68 -13.17 -7.12
C GLN A 269 -20.86 -12.32 -6.63
N SER A 270 -21.04 -11.12 -7.18
CA SER A 270 -22.16 -10.24 -6.84
C SER A 270 -23.51 -10.83 -7.28
N LEU A 271 -23.51 -11.73 -8.27
CA LEU A 271 -24.70 -12.44 -8.75
C LEU A 271 -24.97 -13.77 -8.03
N LYS A 272 -24.26 -14.06 -6.93
CA LYS A 272 -24.33 -15.32 -6.17
C LYS A 272 -25.77 -15.76 -5.89
N GLU A 273 -26.65 -14.86 -5.45
CA GLU A 273 -28.04 -15.21 -5.10
C GLU A 273 -28.84 -15.72 -6.31
N LYS A 274 -28.58 -15.18 -7.51
CA LYS A 274 -29.24 -15.63 -8.75
C LYS A 274 -28.66 -16.96 -9.25
N PHE A 275 -27.35 -17.16 -9.11
CA PHE A 275 -26.67 -18.36 -9.61
C PHE A 275 -26.82 -19.60 -8.73
N GLN A 276 -27.23 -19.47 -7.47
CA GLN A 276 -27.37 -20.62 -6.57
C GLN A 276 -28.65 -21.46 -6.78
N ALA A 277 -29.56 -21.04 -7.66
CA ALA A 277 -30.80 -21.77 -7.93
C ALA A 277 -30.57 -23.14 -8.63
N ASP A 278 -29.49 -23.27 -9.41
CA ASP A 278 -29.24 -24.44 -10.26
C ASP A 278 -28.03 -25.27 -9.80
N LYS A 279 -28.13 -26.61 -9.93
CA LYS A 279 -27.09 -27.56 -9.51
C LYS A 279 -25.78 -27.41 -10.30
N LEU A 280 -25.84 -27.15 -11.60
CA LEU A 280 -24.67 -26.95 -12.46
C LEU A 280 -23.94 -25.64 -12.09
N HIS A 281 -24.71 -24.57 -11.89
CA HIS A 281 -24.22 -23.27 -11.47
C HIS A 281 -23.55 -23.30 -10.10
N ARG A 282 -24.01 -24.16 -9.18
CA ARG A 282 -23.35 -24.38 -7.87
C ARG A 282 -21.93 -24.93 -7.99
N SER A 283 -21.68 -25.84 -8.94
CA SER A 283 -20.34 -26.40 -9.16
C SER A 283 -19.41 -25.34 -9.76
N LEU A 284 -19.86 -24.66 -10.82
CA LEU A 284 -19.14 -23.55 -11.45
C LEU A 284 -18.76 -22.46 -10.44
N PHE A 285 -19.70 -22.09 -9.57
CA PHE A 285 -19.47 -21.09 -8.53
C PHE A 285 -18.36 -21.50 -7.55
N ARG A 286 -18.26 -22.78 -7.18
CA ARG A 286 -17.17 -23.27 -6.31
C ARG A 286 -15.81 -23.15 -7.01
N PHE A 287 -15.72 -23.56 -8.27
CA PHE A 287 -14.50 -23.41 -9.06
C PHE A 287 -14.08 -21.95 -9.19
N LEU A 288 -15.04 -21.06 -9.47
CA LEU A 288 -14.78 -19.63 -9.57
C LEU A 288 -14.29 -19.04 -8.24
N MET A 289 -14.88 -19.43 -7.11
CA MET A 289 -14.43 -19.00 -5.78
C MET A 289 -13.01 -19.49 -5.48
N LEU A 290 -12.66 -20.73 -5.83
CA LEU A 290 -11.30 -21.25 -5.68
C LEU A 290 -10.30 -20.48 -6.56
N PHE A 291 -10.66 -20.23 -7.82
CA PHE A 291 -9.87 -19.40 -8.73
C PHE A 291 -9.67 -17.99 -8.18
N TRP A 292 -10.71 -17.38 -7.62
CA TRP A 292 -10.65 -16.04 -7.03
C TRP A 292 -9.75 -15.98 -5.78
N VAL A 293 -9.81 -17.00 -4.91
CA VAL A 293 -8.89 -17.12 -3.75
C VAL A 293 -7.45 -17.29 -4.22
N LEU A 294 -7.21 -18.16 -5.21
CA LEU A 294 -5.88 -18.37 -5.78
C LEU A 294 -5.33 -17.09 -6.41
N LEU A 295 -6.13 -16.37 -7.19
CA LEU A 295 -5.76 -15.11 -7.82
C LEU A 295 -5.41 -14.05 -6.77
N THR A 296 -6.23 -13.91 -5.73
CA THR A 296 -5.96 -12.97 -4.62
C THR A 296 -4.67 -13.34 -3.88
N GLY A 297 -4.44 -14.63 -3.64
CA GLY A 297 -3.21 -15.14 -3.05
C GLY A 297 -1.98 -14.85 -3.91
N LEU A 298 -2.07 -15.07 -5.21
CA LEU A 298 -0.98 -14.78 -6.16
C LEU A 298 -0.64 -13.29 -6.20
N LEU A 299 -1.64 -12.41 -6.26
CA LEU A 299 -1.43 -10.97 -6.24
C LEU A 299 -0.84 -10.49 -4.91
N THR A 300 -1.28 -11.08 -3.79
CA THR A 300 -0.71 -10.80 -2.47
C THR A 300 0.75 -11.23 -2.39
N ALA A 301 1.09 -12.42 -2.90
CA ALA A 301 2.48 -12.85 -3.01
C ALA A 301 3.28 -11.90 -3.93
N GLY A 302 2.68 -11.43 -5.02
CA GLY A 302 3.25 -10.39 -5.88
C GLY A 302 3.59 -9.12 -5.13
N MET A 303 2.70 -8.60 -4.28
CA MET A 303 3.00 -7.44 -3.44
C MET A 303 4.21 -7.66 -2.53
N VAL A 304 4.27 -8.82 -1.86
CA VAL A 304 5.38 -9.16 -0.96
C VAL A 304 6.69 -9.25 -1.75
N VAL A 305 6.67 -9.89 -2.92
CA VAL A 305 7.83 -9.94 -3.82
C VAL A 305 8.26 -8.52 -4.22
N GLY A 306 7.34 -7.67 -4.68
CA GLY A 306 7.64 -6.28 -5.02
C GLY A 306 8.27 -5.50 -3.86
N LEU A 307 7.72 -5.62 -2.66
CA LEU A 307 8.26 -4.98 -1.46
C LEU A 307 9.67 -5.48 -1.13
N THR A 308 9.89 -6.80 -1.19
CA THR A 308 11.22 -7.38 -0.94
C THR A 308 12.24 -6.96 -1.99
N MET A 309 11.82 -6.80 -3.24
CA MET A 309 12.66 -6.29 -4.32
C MET A 309 13.09 -4.85 -4.04
N MET A 310 12.16 -3.96 -3.69
CA MET A 310 12.47 -2.58 -3.33
C MET A 310 13.44 -2.50 -2.13
N TRP A 311 13.21 -3.28 -1.07
CA TRP A 311 14.13 -3.32 0.08
C TRP A 311 15.51 -3.90 -0.26
N ARG A 312 15.59 -4.82 -1.22
CA ARG A 312 16.86 -5.39 -1.69
C ARG A 312 17.62 -4.37 -2.55
N GLN A 313 16.92 -3.72 -3.48
CA GLN A 313 17.41 -2.63 -4.34
C GLN A 313 17.98 -1.49 -3.48
N ARG A 314 17.20 -0.95 -2.55
CA ARG A 314 17.66 0.11 -1.64
C ARG A 314 18.94 -0.24 -0.88
N ARG A 315 18.99 -1.45 -0.28
CA ARG A 315 20.18 -1.91 0.45
C ARG A 315 21.41 -1.99 -0.45
N HIS A 316 21.20 -2.37 -1.71
CA HIS A 316 22.26 -2.44 -2.69
C HIS A 316 22.77 -1.04 -3.05
N LEU A 317 21.89 -0.09 -3.38
CA LEU A 317 22.33 1.30 -3.62
C LEU A 317 23.09 1.88 -2.45
N ARG A 318 22.58 1.69 -1.23
CA ARG A 318 23.23 2.22 -0.03
C ARG A 318 24.68 1.75 0.09
N SER A 319 24.97 0.51 -0.32
CA SER A 319 26.33 -0.02 -0.31
C SER A 319 27.24 0.61 -1.38
N LEU A 320 26.67 1.08 -2.50
CA LEU A 320 27.39 1.67 -3.62
C LEU A 320 27.59 3.18 -3.43
N ALA A 321 26.52 3.91 -3.08
CA ALA A 321 26.52 5.36 -2.93
C ALA A 321 27.22 5.84 -1.64
N ARG A 322 27.40 4.97 -0.64
CA ARG A 322 28.04 5.27 0.65
C ARG A 322 27.47 6.57 1.25
N ASP A 323 28.29 7.62 1.37
CA ASP A 323 27.94 8.88 2.02
C ASP A 323 27.09 9.81 1.13
N GLN A 324 26.96 9.51 -0.17
CA GLN A 324 26.12 10.25 -1.12
C GLN A 324 24.70 9.66 -1.25
N PHE A 325 24.33 8.71 -0.39
CA PHE A 325 23.02 8.07 -0.45
C PHE A 325 21.93 8.98 0.16
N GLU A 326 21.24 9.73 -0.70
CA GLU A 326 20.23 10.73 -0.28
C GLU A 326 18.97 10.09 0.32
N ASP A 327 18.72 8.84 -0.04
CA ASP A 327 17.56 8.04 0.36
C ASP A 327 17.42 7.78 1.86
N ASP A 328 18.50 7.92 2.64
CA ASP A 328 18.46 7.81 4.12
C ASP A 328 17.94 9.08 4.80
N GLN A 329 17.79 10.19 4.06
CA GLN A 329 17.25 11.43 4.60
C GLN A 329 15.72 11.40 4.71
N TRP A 330 15.20 12.07 5.73
CA TRP A 330 13.75 12.22 5.94
C TRP A 330 13.25 13.52 5.32
N GLY A 331 12.32 13.40 4.38
CA GLY A 331 11.61 14.52 3.78
C GLY A 331 10.18 14.71 4.30
N PHE A 332 9.60 15.89 4.06
CA PHE A 332 8.19 16.16 4.36
C PHE A 332 7.26 15.18 3.64
N GLY A 333 7.53 14.87 2.37
CA GLY A 333 6.75 13.92 1.58
C GLY A 333 6.69 12.54 2.22
N GLN A 334 7.80 12.06 2.77
CA GLN A 334 7.87 10.76 3.45
C GLN A 334 7.05 10.74 4.74
N ILE A 335 7.07 11.83 5.52
CA ILE A 335 6.25 11.95 6.73
C ILE A 335 4.76 11.99 6.34
N ALA A 336 4.40 12.77 5.32
CA ALA A 336 3.03 12.83 4.79
C ALA A 336 2.55 11.45 4.28
N ALA A 337 3.43 10.68 3.65
CA ALA A 337 3.17 9.32 3.21
C ALA A 337 2.89 8.35 4.37
N LEU A 338 3.49 8.56 5.55
CA LEU A 338 3.18 7.76 6.74
C LEU A 338 1.85 8.20 7.37
N THR A 339 1.57 9.51 7.40
CA THR A 339 0.35 10.04 8.04
C THR A 339 -0.93 9.73 7.25
N ILE A 340 -0.83 9.39 5.96
CA ILE A 340 -1.99 8.94 5.15
C ILE A 340 -2.69 7.71 5.74
N TRP A 341 -1.96 6.92 6.55
CA TRP A 341 -2.47 5.73 7.21
C TRP A 341 -3.13 6.01 8.57
N ALA A 342 -3.01 7.22 9.12
CA ALA A 342 -3.55 7.60 10.43
C ALA A 342 -5.08 7.41 10.60
N PRO A 343 -5.94 7.58 9.57
CA PRO A 343 -7.38 7.34 9.72
C PRO A 343 -7.72 5.91 10.14
N ILE A 344 -6.87 4.93 9.82
CA ILE A 344 -7.11 3.51 10.07
C ILE A 344 -7.06 3.16 11.57
N PRO A 345 -5.97 3.45 12.31
CA PRO A 345 -5.95 3.23 13.75
C PRO A 345 -6.97 4.10 14.48
N VAL A 346 -7.27 5.32 14.02
CA VAL A 346 -8.30 6.18 14.62
C VAL A 346 -9.68 5.54 14.52
N GLU A 347 -10.07 5.05 13.34
CA GLU A 347 -11.35 4.35 13.16
C GLU A 347 -11.42 3.07 14.00
N LEU A 348 -10.32 2.31 14.06
CA LEU A 348 -10.24 1.11 14.88
C LEU A 348 -10.43 1.43 16.37
N LEU A 349 -9.79 2.50 16.87
CA LEU A 349 -9.95 2.95 18.26
C LEU A 349 -11.39 3.38 18.55
N TYR A 350 -12.03 4.08 17.61
CA TYR A 350 -13.42 4.49 17.74
C TYR A 350 -14.36 3.28 17.87
N ILE A 351 -14.20 2.28 17.00
CA ILE A 351 -14.98 1.02 17.06
C ILE A 351 -14.74 0.28 18.38
N LEU A 352 -13.48 0.18 18.83
CA LEU A 352 -13.15 -0.47 20.10
C LEU A 352 -13.76 0.25 21.30
N ASN A 353 -13.78 1.59 21.27
CA ASN A 353 -14.39 2.40 22.30
C ASN A 353 -15.92 2.23 22.34
N ASP A 354 -16.60 2.27 21.19
CA ASP A 354 -18.05 2.02 21.09
C ASP A 354 -18.41 0.61 21.62
N LEU A 355 -17.61 -0.41 21.29
CA LEU A 355 -17.82 -1.76 21.83
C LEU A 355 -17.62 -1.85 23.34
N ALA A 356 -16.64 -1.13 23.87
CA ALA A 356 -16.40 -1.06 25.31
C ALA A 356 -17.59 -0.40 26.03
N GLN A 357 -18.13 0.69 25.47
CA GLN A 357 -19.31 1.39 25.99
C GLN A 357 -20.57 0.52 25.95
N ARG A 358 -20.85 -0.16 24.84
CA ARG A 358 -22.01 -1.07 24.76
C ARG A 358 -21.92 -2.22 25.77
N LYS A 359 -20.71 -2.72 26.02
CA LYS A 359 -20.48 -3.78 27.01
C LYS A 359 -20.69 -3.27 28.44
N SER A 360 -20.23 -2.06 28.75
CA SER A 360 -20.44 -1.47 30.09
C SER A 360 -21.92 -1.20 30.37
N GLU A 361 -22.68 -0.70 29.40
CA GLU A 361 -24.13 -0.53 29.53
C GLU A 361 -24.87 -1.86 29.76
N ARG A 362 -24.47 -2.90 29.03
CA ARG A 362 -25.04 -4.24 29.21
C ARG A 362 -24.74 -4.77 30.60
N TRP A 363 -23.53 -4.55 31.09
CA TRP A 363 -23.11 -4.97 32.43
C TRP A 363 -23.84 -4.19 33.52
N ASN A 364 -24.02 -2.88 33.34
CA ASN A 364 -24.80 -2.03 34.25
C ASN A 364 -26.27 -2.48 34.32
N ARG A 365 -26.90 -2.80 33.17
CA ARG A 365 -28.26 -3.36 33.14
C ARG A 365 -28.36 -4.72 33.82
N LEU A 366 -27.35 -5.57 33.66
CA LEU A 366 -27.32 -6.87 34.33
C LEU A 366 -27.20 -6.70 35.86
N ASN A 367 -26.33 -5.79 36.31
CA ASN A 367 -26.18 -5.48 37.74
C ASN A 367 -27.46 -4.91 38.35
N GLN A 368 -28.17 -4.02 37.64
CA GLN A 368 -29.49 -3.52 38.08
C GLN A 368 -30.54 -4.64 38.16
N THR A 369 -30.53 -5.58 37.21
CA THR A 369 -31.47 -6.71 37.22
C THR A 369 -31.18 -7.67 38.37
N ILE A 370 -29.90 -7.94 38.61
CA ILE A 370 -29.42 -8.78 39.72
C ILE A 370 -29.76 -8.11 41.06
N SER A 371 -29.56 -6.80 41.20
CA SER A 371 -29.90 -6.10 42.45
C SER A 371 -31.39 -6.15 42.78
N VAL A 372 -32.28 -6.08 41.77
CA VAL A 372 -33.72 -6.27 41.96
C VAL A 372 -34.05 -7.70 42.38
N PHE A 373 -33.38 -8.71 41.79
CA PHE A 373 -33.61 -10.11 42.14
C PHE A 373 -33.15 -10.47 43.56
N PHE A 374 -32.02 -9.90 44.02
CA PHE A 374 -31.47 -10.17 45.36
C PHE A 374 -32.03 -9.26 46.46
N SER A 375 -32.73 -8.17 46.12
CA SER A 375 -33.41 -7.29 47.09
C SER A 375 -34.91 -7.16 46.81
N PRO A 376 -35.68 -8.27 46.82
CA PRO A 376 -37.12 -8.22 46.55
C PRO A 376 -37.93 -7.50 47.66
N LYS A 377 -37.34 -7.26 48.83
CA LYS A 377 -38.04 -6.69 49.99
C LYS A 377 -38.35 -5.20 49.90
N SER A 378 -37.66 -4.41 49.06
CA SER A 378 -37.94 -2.97 48.95
C SER A 378 -39.14 -2.65 48.05
N LEU A 379 -39.60 -3.58 47.22
CA LEU A 379 -40.74 -3.38 46.32
C LEU A 379 -42.09 -3.61 47.02
N GLN A 380 -42.09 -4.32 48.15
CA GLN A 380 -43.31 -4.61 48.91
C GLN A 380 -43.69 -3.48 49.89
N GLU A 381 -42.74 -2.60 50.23
CA GLU A 381 -42.97 -1.48 51.16
C GLU A 381 -43.52 -0.23 50.46
N ASP A 382 -43.16 0.00 49.19
CA ASP A 382 -43.70 1.12 48.39
C ASP A 382 -45.09 0.83 47.78
N GLN A 383 -45.46 -0.45 47.61
CA GLN A 383 -46.79 -0.81 47.11
C GLN A 383 -47.88 -0.77 48.20
N ALA A 384 -47.50 -0.75 49.48
CA ALA A 384 -48.42 -0.62 50.60
C ALA A 384 -48.88 0.83 50.86
N THR A 385 -48.20 1.83 50.29
CA THR A 385 -48.50 3.27 50.47
C THR A 385 -49.17 3.94 49.26
N SER A 386 -49.29 3.25 48.12
CA SER A 386 -49.90 3.78 46.89
C SER A 386 -51.28 3.15 46.57
N SER A 387 -52.13 2.98 47.59
CA SER A 387 -53.51 2.48 47.43
C SER A 387 -54.60 3.47 47.90
N SER A 388 -54.25 4.71 48.24
CA SER A 388 -55.23 5.73 48.67
C SER A 388 -55.13 7.01 47.84
N ASN A 389 -55.61 6.98 46.60
CA ASN A 389 -56.34 8.10 45.95
C ASN A 389 -56.60 7.78 44.47
N LEU A 390 -57.71 7.08 44.22
CA LEU A 390 -58.36 7.08 42.91
C LEU A 390 -59.45 8.15 42.96
N GLN A 391 -59.16 9.32 42.40
CA GLN A 391 -60.18 10.30 42.03
C GLN A 391 -60.37 10.21 40.51
N PRO A 392 -61.60 10.04 39.99
CA PRO A 392 -61.84 9.93 38.56
C PRO A 392 -61.91 11.33 37.94
N GLU A 393 -60.87 11.72 37.21
CA GLU A 393 -60.92 12.92 36.37
C GLU A 393 -61.43 12.54 34.98
N ILE A 394 -62.66 13.00 34.71
CA ILE A 394 -63.33 12.96 33.42
C ILE A 394 -62.65 14.00 32.53
N VAL A 395 -61.94 13.57 31.48
CA VAL A 395 -61.48 14.46 30.40
C VAL A 395 -61.97 13.94 29.05
N GLU A 396 -63.18 14.38 28.75
CA GLU A 396 -63.62 15.03 27.51
C GLU A 396 -62.94 14.67 26.18
N LEU A 397 -63.75 14.09 25.29
CA LEU A 397 -63.50 13.97 23.84
C LEU A 397 -63.12 15.31 23.21
N ARG A 398 -62.00 15.36 22.48
CA ARG A 398 -61.78 16.41 21.47
C ARG A 398 -61.20 15.86 20.16
N SER A 399 -62.10 15.80 19.19
CA SER A 399 -61.92 16.13 17.77
C SER A 399 -60.78 15.47 16.97
N LYS A 400 -61.19 14.54 16.11
CA LYS A 400 -60.55 14.29 14.81
C LYS A 400 -60.35 15.61 14.06
N GLY A 401 -59.12 15.87 13.61
CA GLY A 401 -58.76 16.94 12.69
C GLY A 401 -57.78 16.38 11.66
N THR A 402 -58.27 16.25 10.43
CA THR A 402 -57.57 16.04 9.17
C THR A 402 -56.46 17.06 8.92
N ASP A 403 -55.35 16.61 8.31
CA ASP A 403 -54.44 17.34 7.39
C ASP A 403 -53.36 16.30 6.99
N LEU A 404 -53.09 15.85 5.77
CA LEU A 404 -53.26 16.31 4.39
C LEU A 404 -52.53 17.61 4.02
N GLU A 405 -51.20 17.57 3.91
CA GLU A 405 -50.38 18.29 2.90
C GLU A 405 -48.91 17.84 3.01
N ARG A 406 -48.25 17.27 1.98
CA ARG A 406 -47.73 17.84 0.72
C ARG A 406 -46.31 18.42 0.87
N ARG A 407 -45.36 17.82 0.14
CA ARG A 407 -44.19 18.39 -0.59
C ARG A 407 -43.38 17.19 -1.14
N VAL A 408 -43.42 16.87 -2.44
CA VAL A 408 -42.73 17.52 -3.59
C VAL A 408 -41.25 17.70 -3.34
#